data_AF-A0A7S4BD49-F1
#
_entry.id   AF-A0A7S4BD49-F1
#
_cell.length_a   1.000
_cell.length_b   1.000
_cell.length_c   1.000
_cell.angle_alpha   90.00
_cell.angle_beta   90.00
_cell.angle_gamma   90.00
#
_symmetry.space_group_name_H-M   'P 1'
#
loop_
_entity.id
_entity.type
_entity.pdbx_description
1 polymer ?
#
loop_
_entity_poly.entity_id
_entity_poly.type
_entity_poly.pdbx_seq_one_letter_code
_entity_poly.pdbx_strand_id
1 'polypeptide(L)'
;RVACTMETASLLLMLLALVVLLCRLLGTHRTLRWPIFLVISSHMAIDLVLYIAVRLCILAIEWCSFKRRRRERLLEQAGNYDSWRRTAESLDVSEGRDGWRAEPQSRLYDWRHAVATTQRLRVAREASNVGGLISALEHCLKPNFCGVLEQELYTHARAGTKTQIEDFAAEVCASLKWLAATGPDADAHAQEQRKAFFNAAQARLRGELRHDGALPL
;
A
#
# COMPACT_ATOMS: atom_id res chain seq x y z
N ARG A 1 -15.77 21.65 16.61
CA ARG A 1 -14.53 22.40 16.98
C ARG A 1 -14.61 23.87 16.57
N VAL A 2 -15.03 24.22 15.35
CA VAL A 2 -15.18 25.63 14.90
C VAL A 2 -16.25 26.41 15.69
N ALA A 3 -17.34 25.76 16.12
CA ALA A 3 -18.34 26.41 16.98
C ALA A 3 -17.78 26.83 18.35
N CYS A 4 -16.90 26.02 18.94
CA CYS A 4 -16.30 26.29 20.25
C CYS A 4 -15.26 27.44 20.18
N THR A 5 -14.56 27.60 19.06
CA THR A 5 -13.65 28.75 18.84
C THR A 5 -14.40 30.07 18.61
N MET A 6 -15.61 30.01 18.04
CA MET A 6 -16.45 31.19 17.83
C MET A 6 -17.10 31.67 19.12
N GLU A 7 -17.60 30.76 19.96
CA GLU A 7 -18.16 31.11 21.28
C GLU A 7 -17.09 31.69 22.21
N THR A 8 -15.88 31.11 22.20
CA THR A 8 -14.76 31.63 23.00
C THR A 8 -14.28 33.01 22.53
N ALA A 9 -14.22 33.26 21.21
CA ALA A 9 -13.90 34.59 20.67
C ALA A 9 -14.96 35.64 21.03
N SER A 10 -16.25 35.28 20.96
CA SER A 10 -17.35 36.16 21.30
C SER A 10 -17.39 36.49 22.80
N LEU A 11 -17.11 35.51 23.67
CA LEU A 11 -16.97 35.73 25.11
C LEU A 11 -15.75 36.60 25.45
N LEU A 12 -14.64 36.44 24.73
CA LEU A 12 -13.43 37.24 24.93
C LEU A 12 -13.64 38.71 24.52
N LEU A 13 -14.36 38.95 23.42
CA LEU A 13 -14.78 40.28 22.99
C LEU A 13 -15.74 40.94 23.98
N MET A 14 -16.70 40.18 24.51
CA MET A 14 -17.62 40.67 25.54
C MET A 14 -16.90 40.99 26.85
N LEU A 15 -15.93 40.16 27.25
CA LEU A 15 -15.11 40.39 28.45
C LEU A 15 -14.21 41.63 28.27
N LEU A 16 -13.65 41.83 27.07
CA LEU A 16 -12.87 43.03 26.73
C LEU A 16 -13.74 44.28 26.71
N ALA A 17 -14.95 44.22 26.15
CA ALA A 17 -15.90 45.32 26.16
C ALA A 17 -16.35 45.68 27.60
N LEU A 18 -16.59 44.67 28.45
CA LEU A 18 -16.91 44.85 29.86
C LEU A 18 -15.76 45.51 30.63
N VAL A 19 -14.51 45.06 30.40
CA VAL A 19 -13.32 45.67 31.00
C VAL A 19 -13.19 47.12 30.55
N VAL A 20 -13.35 47.42 29.25
CA VAL A 20 -13.32 48.81 28.72
C VAL A 20 -14.41 49.68 29.35
N LEU A 21 -15.63 49.15 29.54
CA LEU A 21 -16.76 49.85 30.15
C LEU A 21 -16.49 50.16 31.64
N LEU A 22 -16.05 49.15 32.40
CA LEU A 22 -15.65 49.30 33.81
C LEU A 22 -14.51 50.32 33.95
N CYS A 23 -13.55 50.33 33.03
CA CYS A 23 -12.45 51.27 33.08
C CYS A 23 -12.84 52.71 32.72
N ARG A 24 -13.88 52.92 31.90
CA ARG A 24 -14.47 54.25 31.71
C ARG A 24 -15.19 54.77 32.95
N LEU A 25 -15.78 53.86 33.74
CA LEU A 25 -16.43 54.18 35.00
C LEU A 25 -15.44 54.52 36.12
N LEU A 26 -14.22 53.95 36.13
CA LEU A 26 -13.23 54.11 37.21
C LEU A 26 -12.11 55.16 36.97
N GLY A 27 -12.18 55.98 35.91
CA GLY A 27 -11.37 57.21 35.79
C GLY A 27 -9.84 57.05 35.76
N THR A 28 -9.30 55.90 35.32
CA THR A 28 -7.86 55.58 35.40
C THR A 28 -7.13 55.83 34.05
N HIS A 29 -7.12 57.08 33.57
CA HIS A 29 -6.79 57.40 32.17
C HIS A 29 -5.30 57.25 31.74
N ARG A 30 -4.33 57.19 32.66
CA ARG A 30 -2.89 57.09 32.30
C ARG A 30 -2.34 55.66 32.33
N THR A 31 -2.79 54.82 33.25
CA THR A 31 -2.30 53.44 33.41
C THR A 31 -2.96 52.46 32.44
N LEU A 32 -4.13 52.80 31.90
CA LEU A 32 -4.96 51.88 31.13
C LEU A 32 -4.68 51.83 29.61
N ARG A 33 -3.83 52.72 29.09
CA ARG A 33 -3.45 52.72 27.65
C ARG A 33 -2.63 51.49 27.27
N TRP A 34 -1.66 51.16 28.13
CA TRP A 34 -0.76 50.03 27.94
C TRP A 34 -1.46 48.66 27.92
N PRO A 35 -2.38 48.32 28.85
CA PRO A 35 -3.08 47.02 28.78
C PRO A 35 -3.98 46.88 27.55
N ILE A 36 -4.67 47.94 27.10
CA ILE A 36 -5.49 47.87 25.87
C ILE A 36 -4.59 47.61 24.65
N PHE A 37 -3.46 48.30 24.54
CA PHE A 37 -2.51 48.08 23.44
C PHE A 37 -1.95 46.66 23.45
N LEU A 38 -1.63 46.10 24.61
CA LEU A 38 -1.12 44.73 24.74
C LEU A 38 -2.15 43.69 24.31
N VAL A 39 -3.43 43.87 24.61
CA VAL A 39 -4.50 42.97 24.15
C VAL A 39 -4.67 43.03 22.63
N ILE A 40 -4.73 44.23 22.05
CA ILE A 40 -4.88 44.35 20.59
C ILE A 40 -3.65 43.79 19.88
N SER A 41 -2.46 44.08 20.41
CA SER A 41 -1.21 43.53 19.90
C SER A 41 -1.15 42.01 20.02
N SER A 42 -1.68 41.42 21.10
CA SER A 42 -1.70 39.96 21.26
C SER A 42 -2.67 39.31 20.29
N HIS A 43 -3.86 39.90 20.04
CA HIS A 43 -4.81 39.39 19.05
C HIS A 43 -4.23 39.44 17.64
N MET A 44 -3.64 40.57 17.24
CA MET A 44 -2.97 40.71 15.95
C MET A 44 -1.80 39.73 15.79
N ALA A 45 -1.02 39.51 16.85
CA ALA A 45 0.06 38.53 16.84
C ALA A 45 -0.46 37.09 16.70
N ILE A 46 -1.58 36.76 17.35
CA ILE A 46 -2.22 35.44 17.23
C ILE A 46 -2.70 35.20 15.79
N ASP A 47 -3.39 36.16 15.18
CA ASP A 47 -3.86 36.05 13.80
C ASP A 47 -2.69 35.96 12.81
N LEU A 48 -1.61 36.70 13.04
CA LEU A 48 -0.38 36.62 12.26
C LEU A 48 0.26 35.22 12.36
N VAL A 49 0.36 34.67 13.57
CA VAL A 49 0.91 33.32 13.79
C VAL A 49 0.01 32.27 13.13
N LEU A 50 -1.32 32.38 13.28
CA LEU A 50 -2.27 31.47 12.65
C LEU A 50 -2.16 31.53 11.11
N TYR A 51 -2.06 32.73 10.54
CA TYR A 51 -1.88 32.92 9.11
C TYR A 51 -0.58 32.28 8.61
N ILE A 52 0.54 32.53 9.31
CA ILE A 52 1.83 31.91 8.99
C ILE A 52 1.72 30.39 9.07
N ALA A 53 1.09 29.85 10.11
CA ALA A 53 0.89 28.40 10.26
C ALA A 53 0.07 27.82 9.10
N VAL A 54 -1.05 28.45 8.71
CA VAL A 54 -1.84 28.03 7.55
C VAL A 54 -1.02 28.07 6.27
N ARG A 55 -0.21 29.12 6.06
CA ARG A 55 0.67 29.23 4.90
C ARG A 55 1.76 28.16 4.88
N LEU A 56 2.38 27.86 6.02
CA LEU A 56 3.35 26.78 6.14
C LEU A 56 2.71 25.42 5.85
N CYS A 57 1.49 25.18 6.32
CA CYS A 57 0.73 23.97 6.00
C CYS A 57 0.41 23.87 4.50
N ILE A 58 -0.04 24.94 3.85
CA ILE A 58 -0.30 24.96 2.41
C ILE A 58 0.98 24.68 1.64
N LEU A 59 2.09 25.33 2.00
CA LEU A 59 3.39 25.11 1.36
C LEU A 59 3.85 23.66 1.52
N ALA A 60 3.68 23.08 2.71
CA ALA A 60 4.01 21.69 2.97
C ALA A 60 3.17 20.73 2.10
N ILE A 61 1.86 20.99 1.99
CA ILE A 61 0.95 20.19 1.14
C ILE A 61 1.34 20.33 -0.33
N GLU A 62 1.58 21.56 -0.81
CA GLU A 62 1.98 21.83 -2.19
C GLU A 62 3.30 21.14 -2.53
N TRP A 63 4.29 21.23 -1.65
CA TRP A 63 5.60 20.58 -1.83
C TRP A 63 5.49 19.05 -1.88
N CYS A 64 4.74 18.44 -0.97
CA CYS A 64 4.47 17.00 -0.98
C CYS A 64 3.73 16.58 -2.25
N SER A 65 2.72 17.36 -2.66
CA SER A 65 1.95 17.10 -3.87
C SER A 65 2.81 17.21 -5.13
N PHE A 66 3.71 18.20 -5.20
CA PHE A 66 4.61 18.40 -6.33
C PHE A 66 5.59 17.23 -6.45
N LYS A 67 6.18 16.79 -5.34
CA LYS A 67 7.08 15.63 -5.32
C LYS A 67 6.36 14.35 -5.76
N ARG A 68 5.09 14.16 -5.37
CA ARG A 68 4.26 13.04 -5.86
C ARG A 68 3.99 13.16 -7.37
N ARG A 69 3.47 14.30 -7.82
CA ARG A 69 3.17 14.53 -9.25
C ARG A 69 4.39 14.38 -10.15
N ARG A 70 5.58 14.81 -9.70
CA ARG A 70 6.83 14.63 -10.45
C ARG A 70 7.15 13.16 -10.68
N ARG A 71 6.95 12.30 -9.68
CA ARG A 71 7.16 10.84 -9.80
C ARG A 71 6.14 10.19 -10.72
N GLU A 72 4.87 10.59 -10.61
CA GLU A 72 3.80 10.12 -11.49
C GLU A 72 4.09 10.49 -12.96
N ARG A 73 4.53 11.73 -13.22
CA ARG A 73 4.95 12.15 -14.58
C ARG A 73 6.09 11.31 -15.15
N LEU A 74 7.06 10.89 -14.33
CA LEU A 74 8.14 10.02 -14.80
C LEU A 74 7.61 8.65 -15.25
N LEU A 75 6.59 8.12 -14.56
CA LEU A 75 5.92 6.88 -14.95
C LEU A 75 5.05 7.08 -16.19
N GLU A 76 4.31 8.19 -16.29
CA GLU A 76 3.48 8.52 -17.45
C GLU A 76 4.28 8.76 -18.73
N GLN A 77 5.53 9.24 -18.61
CA GLN A 77 6.44 9.43 -19.75
C GLN A 77 6.96 8.11 -20.34
N ALA A 78 6.79 6.99 -19.65
CA ALA A 78 7.22 5.70 -20.17
C ALA A 78 6.29 5.24 -21.31
N GLY A 79 6.84 5.13 -22.52
CA GLY A 79 6.07 4.74 -23.71
C GLY A 79 5.78 3.24 -23.84
N ASN A 80 6.37 2.40 -22.99
CA ASN A 80 6.13 0.95 -22.98
C ASN A 80 6.24 0.37 -21.56
N TYR A 81 5.73 -0.86 -21.38
CA TYR A 81 5.73 -1.54 -20.09
C TYR A 81 7.14 -1.72 -19.50
N ASP A 82 8.12 -2.11 -20.32
CA ASP A 82 9.49 -2.34 -19.84
C ASP A 82 10.14 -1.06 -19.33
N SER A 83 9.95 0.06 -20.03
CA SER A 83 10.41 1.38 -19.60
C SER A 83 9.68 1.82 -18.34
N TRP A 84 8.38 1.56 -18.25
CA TRP A 84 7.59 1.88 -17.06
C TRP A 84 8.09 1.10 -15.85
N ARG A 85 8.33 -0.21 -16.02
CA ARG A 85 8.84 -1.11 -14.98
C ARG A 85 10.20 -0.66 -14.48
N ARG A 86 11.15 -0.34 -15.38
CA ARG A 86 12.47 0.18 -14.99
C ARG A 86 12.38 1.50 -14.22
N THR A 87 11.52 2.42 -14.66
CA THR A 87 11.31 3.69 -13.96
C THR A 87 10.67 3.46 -12.59
N ALA A 88 9.70 2.56 -12.49
CA ALA A 88 9.05 2.18 -11.24
C ALA A 88 10.05 1.54 -10.25
N GLU A 89 10.90 0.62 -10.71
CA GLU A 89 11.98 0.02 -9.92
C GLU A 89 12.96 1.10 -9.44
N SER A 90 13.42 1.99 -10.32
CA SER A 90 14.31 3.09 -9.92
C SER A 90 13.69 4.01 -8.87
N LEU A 91 12.39 4.29 -8.95
CA LEU A 91 11.67 5.08 -7.96
C LEU A 91 11.53 4.34 -6.63
N ASP A 92 11.29 3.03 -6.67
CA ASP A 92 11.18 2.19 -5.48
C ASP A 92 12.52 2.10 -4.73
N VAL A 93 13.65 1.97 -5.45
CA VAL A 93 15.01 2.06 -4.89
C VAL A 93 15.21 3.42 -4.21
N SER A 94 14.90 4.52 -4.90
CA SER A 94 15.11 5.89 -4.39
C SER A 94 14.28 6.22 -3.14
N GLU A 95 13.19 5.49 -2.92
CA GLU A 95 12.29 5.63 -1.78
C GLU A 95 12.51 4.59 -0.69
N GLY A 96 13.47 3.68 -0.88
CA GLY A 96 13.78 2.60 0.06
C GLY A 96 12.71 1.50 0.13
N ARG A 97 11.81 1.40 -0.86
CA ARG A 97 10.76 0.37 -0.90
C ARG A 97 11.32 -1.03 -1.16
N ASP A 98 12.49 -1.14 -1.78
CA ASP A 98 13.13 -2.45 -1.98
C ASP A 98 13.51 -3.14 -0.68
N GLY A 99 13.81 -2.38 0.39
CA GLY A 99 14.04 -2.98 1.72
C GLY A 99 12.83 -3.75 2.21
N TRP A 100 11.62 -3.21 1.97
CA TRP A 100 10.38 -3.91 2.27
C TRP A 100 10.19 -5.14 1.37
N ARG A 101 10.57 -5.09 0.08
CA ARG A 101 10.44 -6.25 -0.83
C ARG A 101 11.40 -7.39 -0.47
N ALA A 102 12.59 -7.05 0.01
CA ALA A 102 13.61 -8.01 0.42
C ALA A 102 13.24 -8.72 1.74
N GLU A 103 12.59 -8.01 2.67
CA GLU A 103 12.19 -8.58 3.97
C GLU A 103 11.07 -9.62 3.80
N PRO A 104 11.32 -10.92 4.06
CA PRO A 104 10.30 -11.97 3.95
C PRO A 104 9.16 -11.77 4.94
N GLN A 105 9.47 -11.27 6.13
CA GLN A 105 8.51 -11.23 7.21
C GLN A 105 7.41 -10.21 6.92
N SER A 106 6.17 -10.66 7.04
CA SER A 106 4.98 -9.83 6.98
C SER A 106 3.85 -10.50 7.73
N ARG A 107 2.92 -9.69 8.23
CA ARG A 107 1.66 -10.17 8.82
C ARG A 107 0.57 -10.39 7.76
N LEU A 108 0.79 -9.88 6.55
CA LEU A 108 -0.18 -9.91 5.46
C LEU A 108 -0.26 -11.28 4.76
N TYR A 109 0.77 -12.11 4.91
CA TYR A 109 0.83 -13.44 4.31
C TYR A 109 1.70 -14.37 5.17
N ASP A 110 1.47 -15.68 5.06
CA ASP A 110 2.30 -16.68 5.73
C ASP A 110 3.57 -16.97 4.94
N TRP A 111 4.60 -16.16 5.21
CA TRP A 111 5.90 -16.27 4.56
C TRP A 111 6.61 -17.61 4.82
N ARG A 112 6.38 -18.23 5.99
CA ARG A 112 7.04 -19.50 6.35
C ARG A 112 6.49 -20.64 5.50
N HIS A 113 5.18 -20.69 5.34
CA HIS A 113 4.52 -21.68 4.50
C HIS A 113 4.80 -21.46 3.01
N ALA A 114 4.85 -20.20 2.55
CA ALA A 114 5.24 -19.89 1.17
C ALA A 114 6.65 -20.41 0.86
N VAL A 115 7.65 -20.05 1.67
CA VAL A 115 9.05 -20.50 1.48
C VAL A 115 9.18 -22.02 1.56
N ALA A 116 8.55 -22.66 2.55
CA ALA A 116 8.58 -24.12 2.67
C ALA A 116 7.97 -24.82 1.45
N THR A 117 6.89 -24.27 0.89
CA THR A 117 6.23 -24.81 -0.29
C THR A 117 7.08 -24.62 -1.55
N THR A 118 7.68 -23.44 -1.73
CA THR A 118 8.64 -23.18 -2.81
C THR A 118 9.79 -24.20 -2.79
N GLN A 119 10.35 -24.47 -1.61
CA GLN A 119 11.43 -25.45 -1.48
C GLN A 119 10.97 -26.88 -1.81
N ARG A 120 9.75 -27.26 -1.39
CA ARG A 120 9.18 -28.58 -1.72
C ARG A 120 8.98 -28.76 -3.23
N LEU A 121 8.46 -27.73 -3.90
CA LEU A 121 8.30 -27.74 -5.36
C LEU A 121 9.65 -27.90 -6.06
N ARG A 122 10.65 -27.11 -5.65
CA ARG A 122 12.01 -27.18 -6.20
C ARG A 122 12.64 -28.56 -6.04
N VAL A 123 12.61 -29.11 -4.82
CA VAL A 123 13.18 -30.44 -4.52
C VAL A 123 12.46 -31.53 -5.32
N ALA A 124 11.13 -31.49 -5.40
CA ALA A 124 10.38 -32.48 -6.16
C ALA A 124 10.67 -32.42 -7.67
N ARG A 125 10.85 -31.20 -8.21
CA ARG A 125 11.22 -30.96 -9.61
C ARG A 125 12.65 -31.44 -9.91
N GLU A 126 13.62 -31.10 -9.07
CA GLU A 126 15.02 -31.53 -9.22
C GLU A 126 15.19 -33.04 -9.08
N ALA A 127 14.45 -33.67 -8.16
CA ALA A 127 14.42 -35.11 -7.99
C ALA A 127 13.60 -35.85 -9.08
N SER A 128 13.00 -35.12 -10.03
CA SER A 128 12.09 -35.67 -11.05
C SER A 128 10.94 -36.51 -10.48
N ASN A 129 10.54 -36.24 -9.23
CA ASN A 129 9.46 -36.96 -8.55
C ASN A 129 8.11 -36.36 -8.94
N VAL A 130 7.52 -36.90 -10.00
CA VAL A 130 6.25 -36.41 -10.57
C VAL A 130 5.11 -36.45 -9.56
N GLY A 131 4.95 -37.56 -8.82
CA GLY A 131 3.88 -37.70 -7.83
C GLY A 131 4.01 -36.70 -6.68
N GLY A 132 5.23 -36.51 -6.17
CA GLY A 132 5.52 -35.51 -5.14
C GLY A 132 5.29 -34.07 -5.63
N LEU A 133 5.65 -33.78 -6.89
CA LEU A 133 5.44 -32.47 -7.50
C LEU A 133 3.95 -32.17 -7.68
N ILE A 134 3.17 -33.13 -8.19
CA ILE A 134 1.71 -32.98 -8.35
C ILE A 134 1.05 -32.73 -7.00
N SER A 135 1.39 -33.52 -5.97
CA SER A 135 0.83 -33.34 -4.62
C SER A 135 1.13 -31.95 -4.05
N ALA A 136 2.36 -31.45 -4.23
CA ALA A 136 2.73 -30.10 -3.82
C ALA A 136 1.99 -29.00 -4.62
N LEU A 137 1.82 -29.18 -5.93
CA LEU A 137 1.08 -28.26 -6.80
C LEU A 137 -0.42 -28.21 -6.45
N GLU A 138 -1.06 -29.35 -6.20
CA GLU A 138 -2.46 -29.42 -5.76
C GLU A 138 -2.69 -28.69 -4.44
N HIS A 139 -1.69 -28.71 -3.55
CA HIS A 139 -1.76 -27.98 -2.29
C HIS A 139 -1.67 -26.45 -2.49
N CYS A 140 -0.77 -26.00 -3.37
CA CYS A 140 -0.46 -24.57 -3.53
C CYS A 140 -1.36 -23.85 -4.54
N LEU A 141 -1.99 -24.55 -5.47
CA LEU A 141 -2.90 -23.98 -6.49
C LEU A 141 -4.32 -23.72 -5.95
N LYS A 142 -4.44 -23.38 -4.68
CA LYS A 142 -5.70 -22.95 -4.06
C LYS A 142 -5.83 -21.43 -4.16
N PRO A 143 -7.06 -20.89 -4.27
CA PRO A 143 -7.30 -19.45 -4.22
C PRO A 143 -6.65 -18.84 -2.99
N ASN A 144 -5.89 -17.76 -3.19
CA ASN A 144 -5.18 -17.03 -2.15
C ASN A 144 -4.33 -17.91 -1.20
N PHE A 145 -3.57 -18.85 -1.76
CA PHE A 145 -2.65 -19.69 -0.98
C PHE A 145 -1.72 -18.84 -0.10
N CYS A 146 -1.64 -19.15 1.20
CA CYS A 146 -0.83 -18.41 2.18
C CYS A 146 -1.08 -16.90 2.27
N GLY A 147 -2.15 -16.34 1.68
CA GLY A 147 -2.37 -14.89 1.65
C GLY A 147 -1.53 -14.14 0.60
N VAL A 148 -0.94 -14.84 -0.38
CA VAL A 148 -0.07 -14.20 -1.38
C VAL A 148 -0.80 -13.23 -2.32
N LEU A 149 -2.14 -13.27 -2.35
CA LEU A 149 -2.98 -12.38 -3.16
C LEU A 149 -3.58 -11.22 -2.34
N GLU A 150 -3.12 -10.99 -1.11
CA GLU A 150 -3.60 -9.91 -0.27
C GLU A 150 -3.32 -8.53 -0.91
N GLN A 151 -4.34 -7.68 -1.06
CA GLN A 151 -4.26 -6.44 -1.85
C GLN A 151 -3.25 -5.44 -1.28
N GLU A 152 -3.10 -5.41 0.04
CA GLU A 152 -2.17 -4.49 0.72
C GLU A 152 -0.72 -4.73 0.27
N LEU A 153 -0.31 -5.98 0.00
CA LEU A 153 1.03 -6.31 -0.48
C LEU A 153 1.38 -5.58 -1.79
N TYR A 154 0.41 -5.51 -2.70
CA TYR A 154 0.59 -4.94 -4.04
C TYR A 154 0.51 -3.41 -4.06
N THR A 155 0.25 -2.76 -2.92
CA THR A 155 0.20 -1.30 -2.79
C THR A 155 1.53 -0.70 -2.31
N HIS A 156 2.41 -1.54 -1.74
CA HIS A 156 3.65 -1.07 -1.12
C HIS A 156 4.73 -0.68 -2.13
N ALA A 157 4.97 -1.49 -3.16
CA ALA A 157 5.93 -1.22 -4.23
C ALA A 157 5.20 -1.06 -5.57
N ARG A 158 5.82 -0.36 -6.52
CA ARG A 158 5.21 -0.03 -7.81
C ARG A 158 5.40 -1.15 -8.83
N ALA A 159 6.62 -1.67 -8.93
CA ALA A 159 7.00 -2.61 -10.00
C ALA A 159 6.81 -4.09 -9.64
N GLY A 160 6.59 -4.40 -8.36
CA GLY A 160 6.53 -5.77 -7.86
C GLY A 160 6.00 -5.85 -6.43
N THR A 161 6.12 -7.03 -5.83
CA THR A 161 5.69 -7.32 -4.47
C THR A 161 6.88 -7.82 -3.64
N LYS A 162 6.63 -8.60 -2.59
CA LYS A 162 7.66 -9.33 -1.86
C LYS A 162 8.42 -10.28 -2.77
N THR A 163 9.74 -10.28 -2.68
CA THR A 163 10.63 -11.16 -3.45
C THR A 163 10.28 -12.63 -3.29
N GLN A 164 9.87 -13.05 -2.09
CA GLN A 164 9.47 -14.43 -1.79
C GLN A 164 8.20 -14.86 -2.51
N ILE A 165 7.26 -13.92 -2.74
CA ILE A 165 6.04 -14.19 -3.50
C ILE A 165 6.38 -14.31 -4.99
N GLU A 166 7.27 -13.45 -5.49
CA GLU A 166 7.77 -13.52 -6.86
C GLU A 166 8.51 -14.86 -7.11
N ASP A 167 9.36 -15.28 -6.18
CA ASP A 167 10.08 -16.56 -6.23
C ASP A 167 9.13 -17.76 -6.18
N PHE A 168 8.12 -17.71 -5.31
CA PHE A 168 7.07 -18.74 -5.24
C PHE A 168 6.32 -18.85 -6.57
N ALA A 169 5.85 -17.73 -7.13
CA ALA A 169 5.15 -17.71 -8.40
C ALA A 169 6.03 -18.23 -9.55
N ALA A 170 7.31 -17.83 -9.59
CA ALA A 170 8.28 -18.31 -10.55
C ALA A 170 8.50 -19.82 -10.46
N GLU A 171 8.64 -20.37 -9.25
CA GLU A 171 8.82 -21.81 -9.04
C GLU A 171 7.57 -22.62 -9.39
N VAL A 172 6.37 -22.11 -9.09
CA VAL A 172 5.10 -22.73 -9.53
C VAL A 172 5.04 -22.77 -11.05
N CYS A 173 5.33 -21.66 -11.73
CA CYS A 173 5.38 -21.60 -13.20
C CYS A 173 6.44 -22.55 -13.78
N ALA A 174 7.63 -22.61 -13.18
CA ALA A 174 8.70 -23.52 -13.60
C ALA A 174 8.28 -24.99 -13.43
N SER A 175 7.64 -25.32 -12.32
CA SER A 175 7.12 -26.66 -12.01
C SER A 175 6.02 -27.09 -12.99
N LEU A 176 5.09 -26.20 -13.32
CA LEU A 176 4.05 -26.47 -14.31
C LEU A 176 4.61 -26.64 -15.72
N LYS A 177 5.55 -25.79 -16.13
CA LYS A 177 6.24 -25.90 -17.43
C LYS A 177 7.02 -27.20 -17.54
N TRP A 178 7.73 -27.57 -16.48
CA TRP A 178 8.44 -28.84 -16.41
C TRP A 178 7.46 -30.01 -16.52
N LEU A 179 6.40 -30.04 -15.70
CA LEU A 179 5.39 -31.09 -15.74
C LEU A 179 4.71 -31.24 -17.12
N ALA A 180 4.50 -30.13 -17.82
CA ALA A 180 3.97 -30.13 -19.18
C ALA A 180 4.97 -30.67 -20.22
N ALA A 181 6.27 -30.40 -20.04
CA ALA A 181 7.33 -30.86 -20.93
C ALA A 181 7.75 -32.33 -20.72
N THR A 182 7.57 -32.89 -19.51
CA THR A 182 7.94 -34.28 -19.16
C THR A 182 7.06 -35.36 -19.81
N GLY A 183 6.58 -35.20 -21.04
CA GLY A 183 5.93 -36.27 -21.83
C GLY A 183 6.68 -36.45 -23.14
N PRO A 184 7.06 -37.66 -23.59
CA PRO A 184 6.41 -38.97 -23.44
C PRO A 184 7.28 -40.11 -22.82
N ASP A 185 8.46 -39.80 -22.28
CA ASP A 185 9.44 -40.79 -21.80
C ASP A 185 9.24 -41.21 -20.32
N ALA A 186 8.26 -40.62 -19.63
CA ALA A 186 7.96 -40.93 -18.23
C ALA A 186 7.12 -42.20 -18.06
N ASP A 187 7.26 -42.87 -16.91
CA ASP A 187 6.52 -44.07 -16.54
C ASP A 187 5.00 -43.93 -16.75
N ALA A 188 4.33 -45.02 -17.17
CA ALA A 188 2.89 -45.02 -17.43
C ALA A 188 2.05 -44.47 -16.27
N HIS A 189 2.45 -44.76 -15.02
CA HIS A 189 1.80 -44.23 -13.82
C HIS A 189 1.94 -42.71 -13.68
N ALA A 190 3.13 -42.16 -13.94
CA ALA A 190 3.37 -40.72 -13.90
C ALA A 190 2.58 -39.99 -15.00
N GLN A 191 2.41 -40.62 -16.16
CA GLN A 191 1.58 -40.08 -17.24
C GLN A 191 0.10 -40.03 -16.87
N GLU A 192 -0.42 -41.06 -16.20
CA GLU A 192 -1.80 -41.10 -15.72
C GLU A 192 -2.06 -40.00 -14.67
N GLN A 193 -1.18 -39.88 -13.68
CA GLN A 193 -1.25 -38.83 -12.66
C GLN A 193 -1.23 -37.43 -13.28
N ARG A 194 -0.34 -37.19 -14.25
CA ARG A 194 -0.27 -35.92 -14.98
C ARG A 194 -1.58 -35.60 -15.70
N LYS A 195 -2.13 -36.56 -16.44
CA LYS A 195 -3.39 -36.40 -17.18
C LYS A 195 -4.54 -36.09 -16.21
N ALA A 196 -4.62 -36.83 -15.10
CA ALA A 196 -5.63 -36.62 -14.06
C ALA A 196 -5.53 -35.20 -13.48
N PHE A 197 -4.33 -34.74 -13.13
CA PHE A 197 -4.09 -33.41 -12.60
C PHE A 197 -4.56 -32.30 -13.57
N PHE A 198 -4.14 -32.34 -14.84
CA PHE A 198 -4.54 -31.31 -15.81
C PHE A 198 -6.05 -31.34 -16.12
N ASN A 199 -6.66 -32.52 -16.18
CA ASN A 199 -8.11 -32.66 -16.35
C ASN A 199 -8.88 -32.06 -15.16
N ALA A 200 -8.41 -32.32 -13.93
CA ALA A 200 -9.00 -31.76 -12.72
C ALA A 200 -8.86 -30.23 -12.68
N ALA A 201 -7.67 -29.71 -13.02
CA ALA A 201 -7.43 -28.27 -13.09
C ALA A 201 -8.33 -27.58 -14.13
N GLN A 202 -8.47 -28.17 -15.33
CA GLN A 202 -9.39 -27.64 -16.36
C GLN A 202 -10.85 -27.69 -15.91
N ALA A 203 -11.28 -28.76 -15.24
CA ALA A 203 -12.64 -28.86 -14.72
C ALA A 203 -12.93 -27.78 -13.67
N ARG A 204 -11.98 -27.51 -12.78
CA ARG A 204 -12.07 -26.45 -11.77
C ARG A 204 -12.23 -25.07 -12.41
N LEU A 205 -11.34 -24.73 -13.36
CA LEU A 205 -11.38 -23.44 -14.07
C LEU A 205 -12.72 -23.23 -14.81
N ARG A 206 -13.26 -24.27 -15.46
CA ARG A 206 -14.58 -24.19 -16.10
C ARG A 206 -15.71 -23.97 -15.09
N GLY A 207 -15.60 -24.53 -13.89
CA GLY A 207 -16.56 -24.33 -12.81
C GLY A 207 -16.57 -22.88 -12.31
N GLU A 208 -15.39 -22.30 -12.07
CA GLU A 208 -15.22 -20.90 -11.63
C GLU A 208 -15.74 -19.92 -12.70
N LEU A 209 -15.38 -20.10 -13.97
CA LEU A 209 -15.89 -19.25 -15.08
C LEU A 209 -17.42 -19.29 -15.22
N ARG A 210 -18.06 -20.44 -14.95
CA ARG A 210 -19.52 -20.56 -14.99
C ARG A 210 -20.19 -19.81 -13.83
N HIS A 211 -19.52 -19.72 -12.68
CA HIS A 211 -20.03 -19.02 -11.51
C HIS A 211 -19.91 -17.49 -11.65
N ASP A 212 -18.83 -17.01 -12.28
CA ASP A 212 -18.58 -15.56 -12.44
C ASP A 212 -19.39 -14.93 -13.59
N GLY A 213 -19.84 -15.72 -14.58
CA GLY A 213 -20.74 -15.28 -15.65
C GLY A 213 -22.16 -14.87 -15.20
N ALA A 214 -22.46 -14.95 -13.89
CA ALA A 214 -23.73 -14.52 -13.30
C ALA A 214 -23.70 -13.10 -12.71
N LEU A 215 -22.56 -12.41 -12.73
CA LEU A 215 -22.47 -10.99 -12.35
C LEU A 215 -22.62 -10.13 -13.61
N PRO A 216 -23.66 -9.27 -13.70
CA PRO A 216 -23.75 -8.31 -14.80
C PRO A 216 -22.59 -7.31 -14.68
N LEU A 217 -21.90 -7.09 -15.82
CA LEU A 217 -20.95 -6.00 -16.02
C LEU A 217 -21.60 -4.64 -15.74
#